data_AF-A0A392NMK4-F1
#
_entry.id   AF-A0A392NMK4-F1
#
_cell.length_a   1.000
_cell.length_b   1.000
_cell.length_c   1.000
_cell.angle_alpha   90.00
_cell.angle_beta   90.00
_cell.angle_gamma   90.00
#
_symmetry.space_group_name_H-M   'P 1'
#
loop_
_entity.id
_entity.type
_entity.pdbx_description
1 polymer ?
#
loop_
_entity_poly.entity_id
_entity_poly.type
_entity_poly.pdbx_seq_one_letter_code
_entity_poly.pdbx_strand_id
1 'polypeptide(L)'
;FPLISKSGYIRKLISECSDATTDVPLIELIDVPGGSEAFELAAKFCYGINFEISVENIAMLRCIADYLQMTEDYSVGNLVGRTDSYLNEVALKSMSGAISILHISETLLPIAEKTKLVSKCIDAIAYIASKESQFCSSGRSDGSSNERVMNSSTASHPRPAVDWWAEDLTVLRIDFFQRVLIALMARGFKNCSIGPIIMFYSQKSLRGLMVNLT
;
A
#
# COMPACT_ATOMS: atom_id res chain seq x y z
N PHE A 1 -5.29 -3.82 33.03
CA PHE A 1 -5.54 -2.65 32.16
C PHE A 1 -5.53 -3.07 30.69
N PRO A 2 -6.53 -2.68 29.87
CA PRO A 2 -6.69 -3.18 28.49
C PRO A 2 -5.48 -2.97 27.58
N LEU A 3 -4.84 -1.80 27.69
CA LEU A 3 -3.65 -1.45 26.91
C LEU A 3 -2.47 -2.40 27.22
N ILE A 4 -2.19 -2.64 28.51
CA ILE A 4 -1.12 -3.54 29.00
C ILE A 4 -1.39 -5.01 28.62
N SER A 5 -2.67 -5.41 28.60
CA SER A 5 -3.01 -6.79 28.22
C SER A 5 -2.77 -7.07 26.74
N LYS A 6 -2.91 -6.07 25.87
CA LYS A 6 -2.87 -6.25 24.40
C LYS A 6 -1.58 -5.76 23.73
N SER A 7 -0.80 -4.92 24.39
CA SER A 7 0.49 -4.41 23.89
C SER A 7 1.65 -5.02 24.64
N GLY A 8 2.50 -5.77 23.93
CA GLY A 8 3.75 -6.28 24.47
C GLY A 8 4.75 -5.20 24.82
N TYR A 9 4.82 -4.15 24.00
CA TYR A 9 5.75 -3.05 24.20
C TYR A 9 5.41 -2.27 25.47
N ILE A 10 4.14 -1.90 25.67
CA ILE A 10 3.70 -1.17 26.86
C ILE A 10 3.84 -2.04 28.11
N ARG A 11 3.51 -3.34 28.03
CA ARG A 11 3.73 -4.26 29.14
C ARG A 11 5.19 -4.27 29.58
N LYS A 12 6.13 -4.35 28.62
CA LYS A 12 7.56 -4.33 28.88
C LYS A 12 8.00 -3.02 29.55
N LEU A 13 7.61 -1.86 29.00
CA LEU A 13 7.98 -0.55 29.55
C LEU A 13 7.50 -0.37 31.01
N ILE A 14 6.30 -0.87 31.34
CA ILE A 14 5.77 -0.78 32.71
C ILE A 14 6.53 -1.69 33.66
N SER A 15 6.87 -2.92 33.23
CA SER A 15 7.67 -3.83 34.05
C SER A 15 9.07 -3.27 34.33
N GLU A 16 9.65 -2.53 33.40
CA GLU A 16 10.95 -1.86 33.59
C GLU A 16 10.84 -0.61 34.50
N CYS A 17 9.70 0.09 34.51
CA CYS A 17 9.45 1.25 35.38
C CYS A 17 9.06 0.88 36.82
N SER A 18 8.45 -0.29 37.07
CA SER A 18 7.99 -0.66 38.42
C SER A 18 9.11 -0.88 39.43
N ASP A 19 10.36 -1.00 38.96
CA ASP A 19 11.55 -1.06 39.82
C ASP A 19 11.97 0.32 40.37
N ALA A 20 11.37 1.42 39.86
CA ALA A 20 11.63 2.79 40.29
C ALA A 20 10.51 3.33 41.18
N THR A 21 10.87 3.86 42.34
CA THR A 21 10.03 4.17 43.52
C THR A 21 9.08 5.38 43.37
N THR A 22 8.33 5.52 42.26
CA THR A 22 7.40 6.66 42.03
C THR A 22 5.98 6.21 41.68
N ASP A 23 4.99 6.91 42.25
CA ASP A 23 3.57 6.52 42.34
C ASP A 23 2.74 6.55 41.04
N VAL A 24 3.30 6.92 39.88
CA VAL A 24 2.67 6.68 38.56
C VAL A 24 3.78 6.53 37.51
N PRO A 25 3.86 5.41 36.76
CA PRO A 25 4.86 5.26 35.71
C PRO A 25 4.54 6.19 34.53
N LEU A 26 5.44 7.14 34.25
CA LEU A 26 5.42 7.94 33.01
C LEU A 26 6.04 7.11 31.89
N ILE A 27 5.32 6.95 30.77
CA ILE A 27 5.78 6.20 29.61
C ILE A 27 5.88 7.16 28.43
N GLU A 28 7.08 7.29 27.89
CA GLU A 28 7.33 8.03 26.65
C GLU A 28 7.41 7.07 25.47
N LEU A 29 6.61 7.33 24.44
CA LEU A 29 6.64 6.59 23.18
C LEU A 29 7.35 7.47 22.13
N ILE A 30 8.49 6.99 21.64
CA ILE A 30 9.35 7.73 20.72
C ILE A 30 9.10 7.22 19.29
N ASP A 31 9.12 8.11 18.30
CA ASP A 31 8.98 7.78 16.87
C ASP A 31 7.77 6.91 16.53
N VAL A 32 6.62 7.24 17.12
CA VAL A 32 5.35 6.53 16.92
C VAL A 32 4.92 6.59 15.45
N PRO A 33 4.83 5.46 14.72
CA PRO A 33 4.43 5.48 13.31
C PRO A 33 2.98 5.93 13.18
N GLY A 34 2.74 6.96 12.38
CA GLY A 34 1.42 7.59 12.24
C GLY A 34 1.01 8.48 13.42
N GLY A 35 1.93 8.75 14.36
CA GLY A 35 1.76 9.72 15.44
C GLY A 35 0.63 9.40 16.41
N SER A 36 0.06 10.45 17.00
CA SER A 36 -1.00 10.34 18.02
C SER A 36 -2.28 9.73 17.47
N GLU A 37 -2.61 9.98 16.20
CA GLU A 37 -3.81 9.43 15.55
C GLU A 37 -3.76 7.90 15.49
N ALA A 38 -2.64 7.35 15.03
CA ALA A 38 -2.45 5.90 14.97
C ALA A 38 -2.51 5.27 16.38
N PHE A 39 -1.91 5.93 17.36
CA PHE A 39 -1.97 5.50 18.76
C PHE A 39 -3.40 5.55 19.32
N GLU A 40 -4.18 6.59 19.02
CA GLU A 40 -5.58 6.70 19.43
C GLU A 40 -6.41 5.53 18.89
N LEU A 41 -6.24 5.15 17.61
CA LEU A 41 -6.93 4.00 17.03
C LEU A 41 -6.51 2.68 17.70
N ALA A 42 -5.22 2.49 17.97
CA ALA A 42 -4.72 1.33 18.71
C ALA A 42 -5.27 1.27 20.16
N ALA A 43 -5.39 2.44 20.81
CA ALA A 43 -6.01 2.54 22.13
C ALA A 43 -7.51 2.21 22.06
N LYS A 44 -8.27 2.77 21.11
CA LYS A 44 -9.68 2.41 20.87
C LYS A 44 -9.86 0.91 20.72
N PHE A 45 -9.01 0.27 19.91
CA PHE A 45 -8.96 -1.19 19.78
C PHE A 45 -8.75 -1.91 21.12
N CYS A 46 -7.81 -1.41 21.94
CA CYS A 46 -7.52 -2.03 23.22
C CYS A 46 -8.72 -1.99 24.17
N TYR A 47 -9.40 -0.85 24.23
CA TYR A 47 -10.56 -0.61 25.07
C TYR A 47 -11.88 -1.15 24.51
N GLY A 48 -11.87 -1.79 23.32
CA GLY A 48 -13.08 -2.33 22.70
C GLY A 48 -14.02 -1.26 22.15
N ILE A 49 -13.49 -0.05 21.89
CA ILE A 49 -14.22 1.01 21.20
C ILE A 49 -14.20 0.69 19.71
N ASN A 50 -15.37 0.68 19.09
CA ASN A 50 -15.52 0.40 17.68
C ASN A 50 -14.97 1.55 16.83
N PHE A 51 -14.23 1.19 15.79
CA PHE A 51 -13.83 2.06 14.69
C PHE A 51 -13.75 1.23 13.41
N GLU A 52 -13.82 1.89 12.27
CA GLU A 52 -13.75 1.24 10.97
C GLU A 52 -12.29 1.07 10.53
N ILE A 53 -11.93 -0.13 10.06
CA ILE A 53 -10.67 -0.38 9.36
C ILE A 53 -10.93 -0.17 7.87
N SER A 54 -10.18 0.76 7.27
CA SER A 54 -10.34 1.17 5.87
C SER A 54 -9.00 1.26 5.15
N VAL A 55 -9.03 1.47 3.83
CA VAL A 55 -7.83 1.73 3.01
C VAL A 55 -7.05 2.96 3.49
N GLU A 56 -7.73 3.94 4.10
CA GLU A 56 -7.14 5.20 4.56
C GLU A 56 -6.31 5.04 5.84
N ASN A 57 -6.69 4.11 6.71
CA ASN A 57 -6.04 3.94 8.02
C ASN A 57 -5.29 2.61 8.20
N ILE A 58 -5.46 1.65 7.29
CA ILE A 58 -4.86 0.32 7.44
C ILE A 58 -3.33 0.36 7.51
N ALA A 59 -2.69 1.24 6.76
CA ALA A 59 -1.23 1.37 6.74
C ALA A 59 -0.70 1.80 8.11
N MET A 60 -1.29 2.85 8.70
CA MET A 60 -0.92 3.32 10.04
C MET A 60 -1.24 2.26 11.11
N LEU A 61 -2.40 1.62 11.03
CA LEU A 61 -2.83 0.58 11.97
C LEU A 61 -1.87 -0.60 11.98
N ARG A 62 -1.42 -1.05 10.79
CA ARG A 62 -0.47 -2.15 10.68
C ARG A 62 0.90 -1.80 11.26
N CYS A 63 1.34 -0.55 11.07
CA CYS A 63 2.63 -0.08 11.59
C CYS A 63 2.61 0.14 13.10
N ILE A 64 1.56 0.80 13.64
CA ILE A 64 1.43 1.02 15.09
C ILE A 64 1.23 -0.30 15.83
N ALA A 65 0.49 -1.25 15.25
CA ALA A 65 0.31 -2.57 15.84
C ALA A 65 1.63 -3.33 15.96
N ASP A 66 2.53 -3.21 14.98
CA ASP A 66 3.88 -3.78 15.05
C ASP A 66 4.72 -3.09 16.12
N TYR A 67 4.72 -1.75 16.11
CA TYR A 67 5.47 -0.92 17.06
C TYR A 67 5.06 -1.23 18.51
N LEU A 68 3.76 -1.33 18.78
CA LEU A 68 3.22 -1.66 20.11
C LEU A 68 3.28 -3.17 20.42
N GLN A 69 3.78 -4.01 19.51
CA GLN A 69 3.83 -5.47 19.64
C GLN A 69 2.46 -6.07 19.99
N MET A 70 1.43 -5.67 19.25
CA MET A 70 0.05 -6.12 19.42
C MET A 70 -0.20 -7.41 18.62
N THR A 71 0.49 -8.48 19.03
CA THR A 71 0.47 -9.80 18.38
C THR A 71 -0.48 -10.78 19.08
N GLU A 72 -0.68 -11.93 18.44
CA GLU A 72 -1.48 -13.05 19.00
C GLU A 72 -0.91 -13.60 20.32
N ASP A 73 0.39 -13.37 20.60
CA ASP A 73 1.03 -13.77 21.86
C ASP A 73 0.42 -13.05 23.09
N TYR A 74 -0.23 -11.91 22.87
CA TYR A 74 -0.82 -11.09 23.94
C TYR A 74 -2.34 -11.20 24.00
N SER A 75 -3.02 -11.41 22.88
CA SER A 75 -4.48 -11.50 22.83
C SER A 75 -4.92 -12.17 21.54
N VAL A 76 -5.92 -13.04 21.59
CA VAL A 76 -6.50 -13.66 20.38
C VAL A 76 -7.19 -12.61 19.52
N GLY A 77 -6.88 -12.60 18.22
CA GLY A 77 -7.38 -11.63 17.26
C GLY A 77 -6.83 -10.23 17.52
N ASN A 78 -5.55 -10.12 17.86
CA ASN A 78 -4.93 -8.84 18.14
C ASN A 78 -4.78 -7.98 16.87
N LEU A 79 -4.35 -6.74 17.04
CA LEU A 79 -4.39 -5.75 15.98
C LEU A 79 -3.48 -6.10 14.78
N VAL A 80 -2.32 -6.74 15.01
CA VAL A 80 -1.47 -7.23 13.90
C VAL A 80 -2.22 -8.25 13.04
N GLY A 81 -2.84 -9.27 13.65
CA GLY A 81 -3.58 -10.30 12.93
C GLY A 81 -4.77 -9.71 12.15
N ARG A 82 -5.54 -8.83 12.79
CA ARG A 82 -6.69 -8.17 12.17
C ARG A 82 -6.32 -7.29 10.98
N THR A 83 -5.24 -6.51 11.10
CA THR A 83 -4.77 -5.66 10.01
C THR A 83 -4.20 -6.48 8.86
N ASP A 84 -3.45 -7.56 9.15
CA ASP A 84 -2.95 -8.47 8.12
C ASP A 84 -4.09 -9.19 7.37
N SER A 85 -5.15 -9.63 8.05
CA SER A 85 -6.35 -10.18 7.39
C SER A 85 -7.01 -9.17 6.46
N TYR A 86 -7.29 -7.94 6.93
CA TYR A 86 -7.92 -6.91 6.10
C TYR A 86 -7.08 -6.58 4.85
N LEU A 87 -5.75 -6.45 5.00
CA LEU A 87 -4.84 -6.23 3.88
C LEU A 87 -4.96 -7.35 2.84
N ASN A 88 -4.89 -8.60 3.26
CA ASN A 88 -4.83 -9.76 2.36
C ASN A 88 -6.17 -10.10 1.70
N GLU A 89 -7.27 -9.93 2.45
CA GLU A 89 -8.61 -10.38 2.05
C GLU A 89 -9.40 -9.28 1.35
N VAL A 90 -9.16 -8.01 1.67
CA VAL A 90 -9.95 -6.87 1.18
C VAL A 90 -9.06 -5.89 0.42
N ALA A 91 -8.12 -5.24 1.11
CA ALA A 91 -7.50 -4.02 0.60
C ALA A 91 -6.63 -4.27 -0.66
N LEU A 92 -5.79 -5.31 -0.61
CA LEU A 92 -4.87 -5.68 -1.69
C LEU A 92 -5.51 -6.51 -2.80
N LYS A 93 -6.84 -6.67 -2.80
CA LYS A 93 -7.59 -7.24 -3.93
C LYS A 93 -7.93 -6.20 -5.00
N SER A 94 -7.74 -4.91 -4.70
CA SER A 94 -8.02 -3.81 -5.60
C SER A 94 -6.73 -3.05 -5.96
N MET A 95 -6.62 -2.61 -7.22
CA MET A 95 -5.48 -1.82 -7.69
C MET A 95 -5.40 -0.48 -6.93
N SER A 96 -6.51 0.26 -6.90
CA SER A 96 -6.59 1.54 -6.21
C SER A 96 -6.27 1.41 -4.72
N GLY A 97 -6.80 0.38 -4.03
CA GLY A 97 -6.47 0.13 -2.63
C GLY A 97 -4.98 -0.15 -2.40
N ALA A 98 -4.36 -0.98 -3.25
CA ALA A 98 -2.94 -1.27 -3.15
C ALA A 98 -2.05 -0.03 -3.40
N ILE A 99 -2.41 0.82 -4.37
CA ILE A 99 -1.68 2.06 -4.65
C ILE A 99 -1.85 3.08 -3.51
N SER A 100 -3.06 3.27 -3.02
CA SER A 100 -3.33 4.20 -1.90
C SER A 100 -2.58 3.81 -0.64
N ILE A 101 -2.56 2.51 -0.29
CA ILE A 101 -1.82 2.02 0.88
C ILE A 101 -0.32 2.16 0.67
N LEU A 102 0.18 1.89 -0.54
CA LEU A 102 1.58 2.08 -0.88
C LEU A 102 2.00 3.55 -0.73
N HIS A 103 1.16 4.49 -1.18
CA HIS A 103 1.39 5.92 -1.04
C HIS A 103 1.43 6.35 0.44
N ILE A 104 0.44 5.95 1.25
CA ILE A 104 0.43 6.25 2.69
C ILE A 104 1.65 5.66 3.39
N SER A 105 2.12 4.48 2.95
CA SER A 105 3.31 3.83 3.53
C SER A 105 4.60 4.63 3.38
N GLU A 106 4.67 5.59 2.44
CA GLU A 106 5.85 6.45 2.25
C GLU A 106 6.14 7.32 3.48
N THR A 107 5.12 7.68 4.27
CA THR A 107 5.25 8.48 5.50
C THR A 107 5.47 7.64 6.75
N LEU A 108 5.45 6.31 6.62
CA LEU A 108 5.52 5.34 7.73
C LEU A 108 6.83 4.54 7.75
N LEU A 109 7.82 4.98 6.98
CA LEU A 109 9.16 4.41 6.98
C LEU A 109 9.88 4.73 8.31
N PRO A 110 10.71 3.80 8.83
CA PRO A 110 11.09 2.50 8.25
C PRO A 110 10.14 1.35 8.61
N ILE A 111 9.12 1.59 9.44
CA ILE A 111 8.26 0.52 9.98
C ILE A 111 7.42 -0.17 8.90
N ALA A 112 6.97 0.57 7.89
CA ALA A 112 6.25 -0.02 6.76
C ALA A 112 7.09 -1.06 5.97
N GLU A 113 8.42 -0.89 5.91
CA GLU A 113 9.33 -1.89 5.31
C GLU A 113 9.50 -3.10 6.24
N LYS A 114 9.76 -2.85 7.53
CA LYS A 114 9.91 -3.91 8.53
C LYS A 114 8.70 -4.85 8.57
N THR A 115 7.50 -4.29 8.45
CA THR A 115 6.22 -5.02 8.44
C THR A 115 5.89 -5.66 7.09
N LYS A 116 6.74 -5.48 6.06
CA LYS A 116 6.53 -5.94 4.68
C LYS A 116 5.30 -5.35 4.02
N LEU A 117 4.75 -4.25 4.55
CA LEU A 117 3.58 -3.58 3.98
C LEU A 117 3.88 -3.07 2.56
N VAL A 118 5.04 -2.43 2.39
CA VAL A 118 5.48 -1.88 1.11
C VAL A 118 5.61 -2.98 0.04
N SER A 119 6.32 -4.07 0.35
CA SER A 119 6.50 -5.18 -0.60
C SER A 119 5.17 -5.86 -0.96
N LYS A 120 4.27 -6.06 0.01
CA LYS A 120 2.93 -6.64 -0.24
C LYS A 120 2.12 -5.78 -1.21
N CYS A 121 2.15 -4.45 -1.06
CA CYS A 121 1.42 -3.55 -1.96
C CYS A 121 2.01 -3.56 -3.37
N ILE A 122 3.34 -3.49 -3.50
CA ILE A 122 4.04 -3.58 -4.79
C ILE A 122 3.72 -4.91 -5.50
N ASP A 123 3.72 -6.01 -4.75
CA ASP A 123 3.40 -7.33 -5.28
C ASP A 123 1.95 -7.42 -5.76
N ALA A 124 1.01 -6.85 -5.01
CA ALA A 124 -0.40 -6.80 -5.39
C ALA A 124 -0.61 -5.98 -6.67
N ILE A 125 -0.02 -4.78 -6.76
CA ILE A 125 -0.07 -3.93 -7.95
C ILE A 125 0.45 -4.69 -9.16
N ALA A 126 1.66 -5.26 -9.05
CA ALA A 126 2.27 -5.94 -10.17
C ALA A 126 1.50 -7.21 -10.58
N TYR A 127 0.92 -7.94 -9.62
CA TYR A 127 0.06 -9.09 -9.89
C TYR A 127 -1.22 -8.69 -10.63
N ILE A 128 -1.95 -7.68 -10.15
CA ILE A 128 -3.21 -7.23 -10.74
C ILE A 128 -2.98 -6.71 -12.16
N ALA A 129 -1.97 -5.85 -12.36
CA ALA A 129 -1.62 -5.31 -13.67
C ALA A 129 -1.22 -6.41 -14.67
N SER A 130 -0.43 -7.38 -14.24
CA SER A 130 0.02 -8.48 -15.10
C SER A 130 -1.15 -9.40 -15.51
N LYS A 131 -2.05 -9.71 -14.57
CA LYS A 131 -3.24 -10.52 -14.84
C LYS A 131 -4.14 -9.86 -15.89
N GLU A 132 -4.40 -8.57 -15.78
CA GLU A 132 -5.26 -7.84 -16.72
C GLU A 132 -4.65 -7.78 -18.13
N SER A 133 -3.34 -7.56 -18.23
CA SER A 133 -2.62 -7.50 -19.52
C SER A 133 -2.71 -8.80 -20.34
N GLN A 134 -2.87 -9.95 -19.68
CA GLN A 134 -3.01 -11.26 -20.33
C GLN A 134 -4.39 -11.40 -21.01
N PHE A 135 -5.45 -10.88 -20.40
CA PHE A 135 -6.80 -10.90 -20.99
C PHE A 135 -6.89 -10.06 -22.27
N CYS A 136 -6.31 -8.87 -22.29
CA CYS A 136 -6.29 -8.00 -23.48
C CYS A 136 -5.49 -8.60 -24.65
N SER A 137 -4.58 -9.53 -24.38
CA SER A 137 -3.73 -10.17 -25.38
C SER A 137 -4.39 -11.39 -26.06
N SER A 138 -5.33 -12.04 -25.36
CA SER A 138 -5.96 -13.28 -25.84
C SER A 138 -7.12 -13.03 -26.83
N GLY A 139 -7.60 -11.80 -26.99
CA GLY A 139 -8.64 -11.45 -27.98
C GLY A 139 -8.13 -11.31 -29.42
N ARG A 140 -6.85 -11.60 -29.68
CA ARG A 140 -6.21 -11.51 -31.00
C ARG A 140 -5.51 -12.81 -31.39
N SER A 141 -6.21 -13.93 -31.27
CA SER A 141 -5.88 -15.14 -32.03
C SER A 141 -6.87 -15.24 -33.19
N ASP A 142 -6.52 -14.60 -34.31
CA ASP A 142 -7.21 -14.76 -35.58
C ASP A 142 -6.85 -16.12 -36.20
N GLY A 143 -7.85 -16.76 -36.78
CA GLY A 143 -7.81 -18.11 -37.32
C GLY A 143 -8.85 -18.30 -38.43
N SER A 144 -8.63 -17.63 -39.57
CA SER A 144 -8.85 -18.12 -40.95
C SER A 144 -10.10 -17.67 -41.74
N SER A 145 -9.79 -16.92 -42.83
CA SER A 145 -10.35 -16.95 -44.20
C SER A 145 -11.66 -16.23 -44.55
N ASN A 146 -11.58 -15.02 -45.13
CA ASN A 146 -11.67 -14.76 -46.58
C ASN A 146 -11.89 -13.27 -46.93
N GLU A 147 -11.38 -12.88 -48.10
CA GLU A 147 -11.39 -11.56 -48.75
C GLU A 147 -12.71 -10.76 -48.66
N ARG A 148 -12.59 -9.43 -48.43
CA ARG A 148 -13.19 -8.37 -49.28
C ARG A 148 -12.80 -6.93 -48.84
N VAL A 149 -11.97 -6.29 -49.68
CA VAL A 149 -12.10 -4.94 -50.28
C VAL A 149 -12.51 -3.72 -49.39
N MET A 150 -11.49 -2.87 -49.13
CA MET A 150 -11.41 -1.41 -49.42
C MET A 150 -12.12 -0.36 -48.53
N ASN A 151 -11.29 0.58 -48.05
CA ASN A 151 -11.52 1.99 -47.66
C ASN A 151 -12.26 2.35 -46.37
N SER A 152 -11.54 2.93 -45.40
CA SER A 152 -11.68 4.36 -45.08
C SER A 152 -10.64 4.84 -44.06
N SER A 153 -10.14 6.04 -44.33
CA SER A 153 -9.09 6.76 -43.64
C SER A 153 -9.56 7.28 -42.28
N THR A 154 -9.02 6.70 -41.21
CA THR A 154 -8.54 7.43 -40.02
C THR A 154 -7.63 6.47 -39.29
N ALA A 155 -6.31 6.60 -39.47
CA ALA A 155 -5.36 6.05 -38.53
C ALA A 155 -5.51 6.83 -37.21
N SER A 156 -6.59 6.59 -36.48
CA SER A 156 -6.55 6.75 -35.04
C SER A 156 -5.54 5.71 -34.60
N HIS A 157 -4.30 6.14 -34.38
CA HIS A 157 -3.37 5.41 -33.52
C HIS A 157 -4.21 4.95 -32.34
N PRO A 158 -4.36 3.63 -32.09
CA PRO A 158 -4.91 3.22 -30.82
C PRO A 158 -3.91 3.82 -29.85
N ARG A 159 -4.29 4.90 -29.15
CA ARG A 159 -3.55 5.31 -27.97
C ARG A 159 -3.42 4.00 -27.21
N PRO A 160 -2.21 3.47 -26.95
CA PRO A 160 -2.12 2.34 -26.05
C PRO A 160 -2.85 2.86 -24.83
N ALA A 161 -4.00 2.24 -24.51
CA ALA A 161 -4.84 2.69 -23.43
C ALA A 161 -3.88 2.77 -22.25
N VAL A 162 -3.47 3.98 -21.89
CA VAL A 162 -2.61 4.19 -20.75
C VAL A 162 -3.48 3.65 -19.66
N ASP A 163 -3.10 2.49 -19.14
CA ASP A 163 -4.00 1.73 -18.30
C ASP A 163 -4.50 2.69 -17.22
N TRP A 164 -5.80 2.69 -16.93
CA TRP A 164 -6.43 3.68 -16.06
C TRP A 164 -5.73 3.82 -14.70
N TRP A 165 -5.02 2.78 -14.25
CA TRP A 165 -4.21 2.76 -13.02
C TRP A 165 -2.84 3.42 -13.13
N ALA A 166 -2.33 3.69 -14.34
CA ALA A 166 -1.06 4.40 -14.53
C ALA A 166 -1.16 5.86 -14.06
N GLU A 167 -2.37 6.44 -14.07
CA GLU A 167 -2.61 7.76 -13.47
C GLU A 167 -2.44 7.72 -11.95
N ASP A 168 -2.99 6.69 -11.31
CA ASP A 168 -2.91 6.51 -9.87
C ASP A 168 -1.46 6.34 -9.39
N LEU A 169 -0.57 5.73 -10.19
CA LEU A 169 0.84 5.59 -9.84
C LEU A 169 1.60 6.92 -9.74
N THR A 170 1.07 8.00 -10.29
CA THR A 170 1.76 9.31 -10.29
C THR A 170 1.78 9.99 -8.92
N VAL A 171 1.01 9.50 -7.95
CA VAL A 171 1.05 9.98 -6.57
C VAL A 171 2.28 9.47 -5.80
N LEU A 172 2.90 8.39 -6.28
CA LEU A 172 4.03 7.75 -5.61
C LEU A 172 5.33 8.55 -5.79
N ARG A 173 6.17 8.57 -4.76
CA ARG A 173 7.55 9.04 -4.88
C ARG A 173 8.34 8.16 -5.87
N ILE A 174 9.36 8.76 -6.49
CA ILE A 174 10.12 8.13 -7.58
C ILE A 174 10.74 6.78 -7.18
N ASP A 175 11.20 6.65 -5.93
CA ASP A 175 11.79 5.42 -5.39
C ASP A 175 10.76 4.29 -5.28
N PHE A 176 9.52 4.61 -4.91
CA PHE A 176 8.42 3.64 -4.82
C PHE A 176 7.91 3.28 -6.22
N PHE A 177 7.74 4.28 -7.08
CA PHE A 177 7.36 4.08 -8.49
C PHE A 177 8.35 3.18 -9.22
N GLN A 178 9.67 3.40 -9.05
CA GLN A 178 10.70 2.56 -9.65
C GLN A 178 10.58 1.09 -9.19
N ARG A 179 10.30 0.85 -7.91
CA ARG A 179 10.12 -0.51 -7.38
C ARG A 179 8.89 -1.19 -7.94
N VAL A 180 7.80 -0.45 -8.16
CA VAL A 180 6.61 -0.96 -8.86
C VAL A 180 6.97 -1.38 -10.29
N LEU A 181 7.70 -0.56 -11.05
CA LEU A 181 8.14 -0.92 -12.40
C LEU A 181 9.02 -2.18 -12.43
N ILE A 182 9.95 -2.30 -11.49
CA ILE A 182 10.80 -3.49 -11.37
C ILE A 182 9.94 -4.73 -11.12
N ALA A 183 8.96 -4.65 -10.21
CA ALA A 183 8.06 -5.75 -9.91
C ALA A 183 7.15 -6.13 -11.09
N LEU A 184 6.70 -5.14 -11.88
CA LEU A 184 5.95 -5.36 -13.12
C LEU A 184 6.79 -6.13 -14.15
N MET A 185 8.02 -5.67 -14.40
CA MET A 185 8.94 -6.33 -15.32
C MET A 185 9.27 -7.76 -14.87
N ALA A 186 9.50 -7.97 -13.57
CA ALA A 186 9.77 -9.29 -13.01
C ALA A 186 8.60 -10.28 -13.17
N ARG A 187 7.36 -9.78 -13.26
CA ARG A 187 6.15 -10.58 -13.53
C ARG A 187 5.84 -10.77 -15.02
N GLY A 188 6.71 -10.29 -15.92
CA GLY A 188 6.54 -10.44 -17.36
C GLY A 188 5.52 -9.46 -17.96
N PHE A 189 5.25 -8.34 -17.28
CA PHE A 189 4.47 -7.25 -17.87
C PHE A 189 5.17 -6.76 -19.14
N LYS A 190 4.41 -6.56 -20.23
CA LYS A 190 4.98 -6.32 -21.56
C LYS A 190 5.88 -5.08 -21.57
N ASN A 191 7.13 -5.27 -21.98
CA ASN A 191 8.13 -4.19 -22.06
C ASN A 191 7.65 -2.98 -22.91
N CYS A 192 6.87 -3.22 -23.97
CA CYS A 192 6.32 -2.15 -24.81
C CYS A 192 5.30 -1.25 -24.09
N SER A 193 4.70 -1.71 -23.00
CA SER A 193 3.74 -0.93 -22.19
C SER A 193 4.42 -0.13 -21.08
N ILE A 194 5.67 -0.44 -20.71
CA ILE A 194 6.42 0.27 -19.67
C ILE A 194 6.79 1.70 -20.09
N GLY A 195 7.21 1.89 -21.35
CA GLY A 195 7.59 3.20 -21.89
C GLY A 195 6.50 4.28 -21.73
N PRO A 196 5.25 4.01 -22.15
CA PRO A 196 4.12 4.91 -21.90
C PRO A 196 3.88 5.26 -20.44
N ILE A 197 4.00 4.29 -19.51
CA ILE A 197 3.81 4.52 -18.07
C ILE A 197 4.89 5.46 -17.53
N ILE A 198 6.16 5.22 -17.88
CA ILE A 198 7.29 6.09 -17.49
C ILE A 198 7.10 7.51 -18.04
N MET A 199 6.72 7.62 -19.32
CA MET A 199 6.49 8.91 -19.96
C MET A 199 5.36 9.68 -19.27
N PHE A 200 4.26 9.00 -18.93
CA PHE A 200 3.13 9.62 -18.24
C PHE A 200 3.51 10.10 -16.83
N TYR A 201 4.18 9.25 -16.05
CA TYR A 201 4.70 9.62 -14.73
C TYR A 201 5.61 10.85 -14.83
N SER A 202 6.58 10.83 -15.74
CA SER A 202 7.53 11.93 -15.94
C SER A 202 6.82 13.24 -16.29
N GLN A 203 5.83 13.21 -17.19
CA GLN A 203 5.06 14.40 -17.56
C GLN A 203 4.29 14.99 -16.37
N LYS A 204 3.69 14.15 -15.53
CA LYS A 204 2.94 14.60 -14.35
C LYS A 204 3.87 15.15 -13.27
N SER A 205 4.95 14.44 -12.94
CA SER A 205 5.93 14.90 -11.94
C SER A 205 6.61 16.21 -12.35
N LEU A 206 6.95 16.37 -13.64
CA LEU A 206 7.56 17.61 -14.15
C LEU A 206 6.60 18.81 -14.14
N ARG A 207 5.32 18.60 -14.46
CA ARG A 207 4.30 19.66 -14.35
C ARG A 207 4.09 20.10 -12.91
N GLY A 208 4.09 19.16 -11.96
CA GLY A 208 4.03 19.49 -10.53
C GLY A 208 5.20 20.36 -10.07
N LEU A 209 6.41 20.10 -10.57
CA LEU A 209 7.59 20.93 -10.29
C LEU A 209 7.45 22.36 -10.84
N MET A 210 6.90 22.52 -12.06
CA MET A 210 6.72 23.84 -12.66
C MET A 210 5.67 24.70 -11.94
N VAL A 211 4.59 24.09 -11.43
CA VAL A 211 3.54 24.80 -10.67
C VAL A 211 4.05 25.28 -9.31
N ASN A 212 4.97 24.54 -8.68
CA ASN A 212 5.54 24.93 -7.38
C ASN A 212 6.64 26.00 -7.47
N LEU A 213 7.04 26.40 -8.69
CA LEU A 213 8.09 27.40 -8.95
C LEU A 213 7.54 28.78 -9.39
N THR A 214 6.22 28.91 -9.52
CA THR A 214 5.51 30.14 -9.93
C THR A 214 4.56 30.61 -8.84
#